data_AF-A0A3D3LRC9-F1
#
_entry.id   AF-A0A3D3LRC9-F1
#
_cell.length_a   1.000
_cell.length_b   1.000
_cell.length_c   1.000
_cell.angle_alpha   90.00
_cell.angle_beta   90.00
_cell.angle_gamma   90.00
#
_symmetry.space_group_name_H-M   'P 1'
#
loop_
_entity.id
_entity.type
_entity.pdbx_description
1 polymer ?
#
loop_
_entity_poly.entity_id
_entity_poly.type
_entity_poly.pdbx_seq_one_letter_code
_entity_poly.pdbx_strand_id
1 'polypeptide(L)'
;RRSSDLSMRTDSDTTPVVRTILAIDENAQSLTFAGDIPEGAYVRLMKANFDRLIDGAEEAAKVSVTGSDGSVPELAILISCVGRKLVLKQMVEEEVEAVQTVIGEKPIITGFYSYGEIAPFMKEAKCELHNQTMTITTFSEN
;
A
#
# COMPACT_ATOMS: atom_id res chain seq x y z
N ARG A 1 3.07 -10.43 17.84
CA ARG A 1 4.32 -10.10 17.12
C ARG A 1 4.08 -8.81 16.36
N ARG A 2 4.93 -7.78 16.52
CA ARG A 2 4.86 -6.57 15.68
C ARG A 2 5.29 -7.00 14.27
N SER A 3 4.57 -6.62 13.22
CA SER A 3 5.06 -6.89 11.87
C SER A 3 6.41 -6.19 11.70
N SER A 4 7.36 -6.89 11.11
CA SER A 4 8.64 -6.32 10.73
C SER A 4 8.76 -6.62 9.25
N ASP A 5 8.84 -5.57 8.45
CA ASP A 5 8.99 -5.64 7.00
C ASP A 5 10.40 -5.16 6.64
N LEU A 6 10.82 -5.35 5.39
CA LEU A 6 12.07 -4.79 4.89
C LEU A 6 11.79 -3.66 3.91
N SER A 7 12.51 -2.55 4.04
CA SER A 7 12.73 -1.61 2.95
C SER A 7 13.90 -2.15 2.12
N MET A 8 13.68 -2.38 0.83
CA MET A 8 14.66 -2.98 -0.08
C MET A 8 14.90 -2.04 -1.26
N ARG A 9 16.16 -1.90 -1.68
CA ARG A 9 16.56 -1.27 -2.93
C ARG A 9 17.73 -2.02 -3.57
N THR A 10 17.79 -2.07 -4.90
CA THR A 10 18.88 -2.74 -5.62
C THR A 10 20.09 -1.83 -5.77
N ASP A 11 19.87 -0.54 -6.00
CA ASP A 11 20.91 0.48 -6.14
C ASP A 11 20.67 1.66 -5.19
N SER A 12 21.71 2.45 -4.91
CA SER A 12 21.62 3.64 -4.05
C SER A 12 20.58 4.65 -4.50
N ASP A 13 20.36 4.73 -5.82
CA ASP A 13 19.56 5.76 -6.48
C ASP A 13 18.14 5.28 -6.82
N THR A 14 17.82 4.01 -6.50
CA THR A 14 16.48 3.45 -6.73
C THR A 14 15.55 3.73 -5.55
N THR A 15 14.28 4.03 -5.86
CA THR A 15 13.22 4.15 -4.87
C THR A 15 13.06 2.81 -4.15
N PRO A 16 13.13 2.77 -2.81
CA PRO A 16 12.99 1.52 -2.09
C PRO A 16 11.55 1.01 -2.15
N VAL A 17 11.41 -0.30 -2.21
CA VAL A 17 10.14 -1.02 -2.10
C VAL A 17 10.06 -1.78 -0.78
N VAL A 18 8.83 -2.04 -0.32
CA VAL A 18 8.60 -2.83 0.90
C VAL A 18 8.48 -4.31 0.52
N ARG A 19 9.12 -5.17 1.32
CA ARG A 19 9.00 -6.63 1.25
C ARG A 19 8.51 -7.16 2.59
N THR A 20 7.33 -7.75 2.57
CA THR A 20 6.72 -8.29 3.79
C THR A 20 7.29 -9.65 4.14
N ILE A 21 7.62 -9.83 5.43
CA ILE A 21 8.03 -11.14 5.96
C ILE A 21 6.78 -12.01 6.12
N LEU A 22 6.70 -13.08 5.32
CA LEU A 22 5.61 -14.05 5.35
C LEU A 22 5.84 -15.14 6.40
N ALA A 23 7.08 -15.58 6.58
CA ALA A 23 7.43 -16.64 7.52
C ALA A 23 8.86 -16.48 8.06
N ILE A 24 9.06 -17.07 9.25
CA ILE A 24 10.37 -17.18 9.90
C ILE A 24 10.57 -18.66 10.21
N ASP A 25 11.66 -19.24 9.71
CA ASP A 25 12.08 -20.60 10.04
C ASP A 25 13.34 -20.52 10.91
N GLU A 26 13.17 -20.80 12.21
CA GLU A 26 14.27 -20.78 13.18
C GLU A 26 15.20 -22.00 13.05
N ASN A 27 14.75 -23.12 12.47
CA ASN A 27 15.60 -24.28 12.27
C ASN A 27 16.50 -24.07 11.05
N ALA A 28 15.92 -23.58 9.94
CA ALA A 28 16.66 -23.25 8.73
C ALA A 28 17.37 -21.88 8.80
N GLN A 29 17.16 -21.11 9.88
CA GLN A 29 17.67 -19.74 10.05
C GLN A 29 17.35 -18.83 8.85
N SER A 30 16.09 -18.86 8.40
CA SER A 30 15.66 -18.20 7.16
C SER A 30 14.37 -17.38 7.32
N LEU A 31 14.18 -16.46 6.38
CA LEU A 31 12.99 -15.61 6.26
C LEU A 31 12.38 -15.82 4.86
N THR A 32 11.06 -15.94 4.80
CA THR A 32 10.30 -15.96 3.53
C THR A 32 9.67 -14.60 3.29
N PHE A 33 9.77 -14.07 2.07
CA PHE A 33 9.29 -12.74 1.72
C PHE A 33 8.20 -12.75 0.66
N ALA A 34 7.32 -11.74 0.68
CA ALA A 34 6.29 -11.49 -0.33
C ALA A 34 6.89 -10.79 -1.56
N GLY A 35 7.68 -11.55 -2.32
CA GLY A 35 8.39 -11.08 -3.50
C GLY A 35 9.90 -11.25 -3.38
N ASP A 36 10.60 -11.05 -4.49
CA ASP A 36 12.02 -11.33 -4.57
C ASP A 36 12.86 -10.33 -3.79
N ILE A 37 13.95 -10.85 -3.20
CA ILE A 37 15.07 -10.07 -2.66
C ILE A 37 16.34 -10.54 -3.38
N PRO A 38 16.81 -9.80 -4.39
CA PRO A 38 17.99 -10.20 -5.15
C PRO A 38 19.25 -10.11 -4.31
N GLU A 39 20.23 -10.96 -4.62
CA GLU A 39 21.55 -10.88 -3.99
C GLU A 39 22.21 -9.52 -4.24
N GLY A 40 22.90 -9.00 -3.23
CA GLY A 40 23.51 -7.66 -3.28
C GLY A 40 22.55 -6.51 -2.98
N ALA A 41 21.24 -6.77 -2.83
CA ALA A 41 20.27 -5.73 -2.45
C ALA A 41 20.57 -5.12 -1.07
N TYR A 42 20.33 -3.83 -0.94
CA TYR A 42 20.38 -3.13 0.33
C TYR A 42 19.03 -3.21 1.02
N VAL A 43 18.99 -3.82 2.20
CA VAL A 43 17.77 -3.95 3.00
C VAL A 43 17.89 -3.25 4.36
N ARG A 44 16.76 -2.73 4.85
CA ARG A 44 16.63 -2.16 6.19
C ARG A 44 15.39 -2.73 6.86
N LEU A 45 15.56 -3.25 8.08
CA LEU A 45 14.44 -3.67 8.91
C LEU A 45 13.56 -2.46 9.26
N MET A 46 12.28 -2.60 9.01
CA MET A 46 11.27 -1.59 9.29
C MET A 46 10.39 -2.04 10.46
N LYS A 47 9.85 -1.04 11.14
CA LYS A 47 8.76 -1.20 12.10
C LYS A 47 7.58 -0.42 11.57
N ALA A 48 6.41 -1.04 11.54
CA ALA A 48 5.20 -0.36 11.13
C ALA A 48 4.90 0.85 12.03
N ASN A 49 4.42 1.92 11.41
CA ASN A 49 3.92 3.12 12.06
C ASN A 49 2.49 3.32 11.56
N PHE A 50 1.53 3.32 12.49
CA PHE A 50 0.10 3.38 12.19
C PHE A 50 -0.28 4.67 11.47
N ASP A 51 0.17 5.81 12.00
CA ASP A 51 -0.07 7.13 11.42
C ASP A 51 0.40 7.16 9.96
N ARG A 52 1.62 6.65 9.70
CA ARG A 52 2.15 6.60 8.33
C ARG A 52 1.38 5.68 7.38
N LEU A 53 0.72 4.64 7.89
CA LEU A 53 -0.16 3.82 7.06
C LEU A 53 -1.41 4.63 6.69
N ILE A 54 -2.06 5.25 7.66
CA ILE A 54 -3.25 6.09 7.44
C ILE A 54 -2.91 7.25 6.48
N ASP A 55 -1.81 7.96 6.71
CA ASP A 55 -1.30 9.02 5.82
C ASP A 55 -1.13 8.49 4.38
N GLY A 56 -0.63 7.26 4.22
CA GLY A 56 -0.47 6.63 2.91
C GLY A 56 -1.80 6.30 2.21
N ALA A 57 -2.86 6.00 2.96
CA ALA A 57 -4.20 5.82 2.38
C ALA A 57 -4.80 7.17 1.95
N GLU A 58 -4.63 8.20 2.79
CA GLU A 58 -5.04 9.58 2.48
C GLU A 58 -4.35 10.09 1.20
N GLU A 59 -3.05 9.84 1.05
CA GLU A 59 -2.31 10.24 -0.15
C GLU A 59 -2.77 9.49 -1.40
N ALA A 60 -3.04 8.19 -1.30
CA ALA A 60 -3.63 7.42 -2.40
C ALA A 60 -4.99 8.01 -2.83
N ALA A 61 -5.78 8.49 -1.88
CA ALA A 61 -7.07 9.12 -2.14
C ALA A 61 -6.88 10.45 -2.89
N LYS A 62 -5.93 11.30 -2.47
CA LYS A 62 -5.61 12.57 -3.14
C LYS A 62 -5.17 12.35 -4.59
N VAL A 63 -4.31 11.37 -4.81
CA VAL A 63 -3.86 11.00 -6.17
C VAL A 63 -5.05 10.52 -7.03
N SER A 64 -5.98 9.76 -6.45
CA SER A 64 -7.14 9.24 -7.19
C SER A 64 -8.14 10.30 -7.65
N VAL A 65 -8.25 11.43 -6.93
CA VAL A 65 -9.18 12.52 -7.30
C VAL A 65 -8.53 13.58 -8.17
N THR A 66 -7.22 13.82 -8.03
CA THR A 66 -6.49 14.82 -8.83
C THR A 66 -6.34 14.45 -10.30
N GLY A 67 -6.48 13.16 -10.64
CA GLY A 67 -6.45 12.68 -12.03
C GLY A 67 -7.76 12.84 -12.80
N SER A 68 -8.85 13.28 -12.15
CA SER A 68 -10.14 13.51 -12.81
C SER A 68 -10.20 14.92 -13.42
N ASP A 69 -10.79 15.07 -14.60
CA ASP A 69 -10.92 16.36 -15.34
C ASP A 69 -11.94 17.33 -14.67
N GLY A 70 -11.96 17.37 -13.33
CA GLY A 70 -12.95 18.07 -12.53
C GLY A 70 -14.27 17.31 -12.33
N SER A 71 -14.39 16.07 -12.83
CA SER A 71 -15.56 15.23 -12.56
C SER A 71 -15.55 14.74 -11.11
N VAL A 72 -16.69 14.87 -10.43
CA VAL A 72 -16.84 14.34 -9.07
C VAL A 72 -17.04 12.83 -9.17
N PRO A 73 -16.21 11.99 -8.52
CA PRO A 73 -16.40 10.55 -8.53
C PRO A 73 -17.80 10.14 -8.03
N GLU A 74 -18.23 8.95 -8.43
CA GLU A 74 -19.51 8.34 -8.03
C GLU A 74 -19.31 6.96 -7.43
N LEU A 75 -18.17 6.33 -7.73
CA LEU A 75 -17.72 5.08 -7.14
C LEU A 75 -16.22 5.17 -6.85
N ALA A 76 -15.81 4.72 -5.67
CA ALA A 76 -14.42 4.51 -5.28
C ALA A 76 -14.21 3.06 -4.85
N ILE A 77 -13.24 2.39 -5.48
CA ILE A 77 -12.83 1.02 -5.14
C ILE A 77 -11.48 1.08 -4.43
N LEU A 78 -11.46 0.69 -3.16
CA LEU A 78 -10.30 0.68 -2.28
C LEU A 78 -9.73 -0.74 -2.23
N ILE A 79 -8.51 -0.91 -2.71
CA ILE A 79 -7.78 -2.18 -2.67
C ILE A 79 -6.61 -2.00 -1.72
N SER A 80 -6.72 -2.57 -0.52
CA SER A 80 -5.71 -2.43 0.55
C SER A 80 -4.92 -3.73 0.71
N CYS A 81 -3.60 -3.65 0.87
CA CYS A 81 -2.80 -4.84 1.16
C CYS A 81 -3.21 -5.44 2.51
N VAL A 82 -3.40 -6.76 2.58
CA VAL A 82 -3.76 -7.48 3.82
C VAL A 82 -2.73 -7.25 4.94
N GLY A 83 -1.48 -6.97 4.58
CA GLY A 83 -0.44 -6.56 5.54
C GLY A 83 -0.85 -5.35 6.37
N ARG A 84 -1.55 -4.38 5.78
CA ARG A 84 -2.04 -3.17 6.45
C ARG A 84 -3.14 -3.53 7.44
N LYS A 85 -4.10 -4.36 7.03
CA LYS A 85 -5.17 -4.89 7.92
C LYS A 85 -4.60 -5.56 9.18
N LEU A 86 -3.59 -6.41 9.00
CA LEU A 86 -2.98 -7.17 10.10
C LEU A 86 -2.23 -6.26 11.07
N VAL A 87 -1.66 -5.16 10.57
CA VAL A 87 -1.01 -4.13 11.38
C VAL A 87 -2.06 -3.28 12.10
N LEU A 88 -2.95 -2.61 11.35
CA LEU A 88 -3.93 -1.63 11.85
C LEU A 88 -4.96 -2.25 12.80
N LYS A 89 -5.39 -3.49 12.57
CA LYS A 89 -6.39 -4.21 13.39
C LYS A 89 -7.69 -3.41 13.55
N GLN A 90 -7.92 -2.82 14.72
CA GLN A 90 -9.12 -2.02 15.03
C GLN A 90 -9.09 -0.66 14.33
N MET A 91 -7.90 -0.17 13.96
CA MET A 91 -7.69 1.12 13.26
C MET A 91 -8.00 1.05 11.76
N VAL A 92 -8.56 -0.08 11.27
CA VAL A 92 -8.91 -0.23 9.86
C VAL A 92 -10.03 0.74 9.45
N GLU A 93 -10.94 1.06 10.37
CA GLU A 93 -12.01 2.03 10.14
C GLU A 93 -11.42 3.42 9.88
N GLU A 94 -10.42 3.83 10.66
CA GLU A 94 -9.72 5.11 10.48
C GLU A 94 -9.01 5.21 9.11
N GLU A 95 -8.46 4.11 8.60
CA GLU A 95 -7.87 4.05 7.25
C GLU A 95 -8.93 4.35 6.17
N VAL A 96 -10.14 3.81 6.32
CA VAL A 96 -11.24 4.04 5.36
C VAL A 96 -11.82 5.45 5.51
N GLU A 97 -11.96 5.95 6.74
CA GLU A 97 -12.45 7.30 7.03
C GLU A 97 -11.50 8.38 6.50
N ALA A 98 -10.19 8.17 6.60
CA ALA A 98 -9.19 9.06 6.02
C ALA A 98 -9.35 9.17 4.49
N VAL A 99 -9.62 8.06 3.81
CA VAL A 99 -9.92 8.03 2.37
C VAL A 99 -11.23 8.76 2.07
N GLN A 100 -12.29 8.47 2.81
CA GLN A 100 -13.61 9.09 2.62
C GLN A 100 -13.56 10.61 2.83
N THR A 101 -12.78 11.08 3.79
CA THR A 101 -12.59 12.52 4.05
C THR A 101 -12.01 13.26 2.84
N VAL A 102 -11.10 12.63 2.11
CA VAL A 102 -10.50 13.21 0.89
C VAL A 102 -11.42 13.10 -0.31
N ILE A 103 -12.07 11.96 -0.49
CA ILE A 103 -12.90 11.67 -1.68
C ILE A 103 -14.27 12.36 -1.60
N GLY A 104 -14.77 12.63 -0.39
CA GLY A 104 -16.08 13.23 -0.13
C GLY A 104 -17.20 12.21 0.04
N GLU A 105 -18.42 12.69 0.30
CA GLU A 105 -19.58 11.86 0.63
C GLU A 105 -20.36 11.35 -0.58
N LYS A 106 -20.18 11.95 -1.77
CA LYS A 106 -20.92 11.58 -2.99
C LYS A 106 -20.62 10.13 -3.43
N PRO A 107 -19.36 9.68 -3.51
CA PRO A 107 -19.06 8.38 -4.11
C PRO A 107 -19.48 7.22 -3.20
N ILE A 108 -20.01 6.15 -3.80
CA ILE A 108 -20.13 4.87 -3.10
C ILE A 108 -18.71 4.33 -2.89
N ILE A 109 -18.37 3.99 -1.65
CA ILE A 109 -17.07 3.42 -1.29
C ILE A 109 -17.23 1.90 -1.11
N THR A 110 -16.42 1.14 -1.83
CA THR A 110 -16.33 -0.32 -1.70
C THR A 110 -14.89 -0.79 -1.86
N GLY A 111 -14.61 -2.06 -1.60
CA GLY A 111 -13.23 -2.54 -1.66
C GLY A 111 -13.02 -3.95 -1.12
N PHE A 112 -11.76 -4.38 -1.16
CA PHE A 112 -11.31 -5.66 -0.62
C PHE A 112 -9.82 -5.63 -0.30
N TYR A 113 -9.35 -6.68 0.38
CA TYR A 113 -7.93 -6.83 0.72
C TYR A 113 -7.19 -7.68 -0.31
N SER A 114 -6.02 -7.22 -0.73
CA SER A 114 -5.11 -7.91 -1.65
C SER A 114 -3.92 -8.56 -0.90
N TYR A 115 -3.10 -9.32 -1.61
CA TYR A 115 -1.79 -9.81 -1.11
C TYR A 115 -0.60 -9.01 -1.66
N GLY A 116 -0.84 -7.76 -2.06
CA GLY A 116 0.12 -6.87 -2.72
C GLY A 116 -0.45 -6.29 -4.01
N GLU A 117 0.12 -5.17 -4.43
CA GLU A 117 -0.33 -4.40 -5.59
C GLU A 117 0.75 -4.41 -6.66
N ILE A 118 0.37 -4.65 -7.92
CA ILE A 118 1.26 -4.47 -9.08
C ILE A 118 0.87 -3.17 -9.76
N ALA A 119 1.68 -2.14 -9.56
CA ALA A 119 1.40 -0.80 -10.06
C ALA A 119 2.71 -0.04 -10.27
N PRO A 120 2.73 1.01 -11.11
CA PRO A 120 3.86 1.92 -11.14
C PRO A 120 3.83 2.86 -9.93
N PHE A 121 4.98 3.15 -9.34
CA PHE A 121 5.04 4.06 -8.18
C PHE A 121 4.68 5.52 -8.54
N MET A 122 4.96 5.93 -9.78
CA MET A 122 4.57 7.22 -10.34
C MET A 122 4.03 7.02 -11.75
N LYS A 123 3.29 8.00 -12.28
CA LYS A 123 2.83 7.99 -13.67
C LYS A 123 4.01 7.73 -14.60
N GLU A 124 3.84 6.80 -15.55
CA GLU A 124 4.86 6.38 -16.54
C GLU A 124 6.08 5.62 -15.99
N ALA A 125 6.12 5.29 -14.69
CA ALA A 125 7.13 4.39 -14.14
C ALA A 125 6.86 2.91 -14.53
N LYS A 126 7.87 2.06 -14.34
CA LYS A 126 7.68 0.60 -14.45
C LYS A 126 6.82 0.11 -13.30
N CYS A 127 5.97 -0.88 -13.57
CA CYS A 127 5.23 -1.56 -12.52
C CYS A 127 6.17 -2.38 -11.64
N GLU A 128 5.98 -2.29 -10.33
CA GLU A 128 6.64 -3.14 -9.36
C GLU A 128 5.61 -3.82 -8.45
N LEU A 129 6.03 -4.89 -7.77
CA LEU A 129 5.24 -5.48 -6.70
C LEU A 129 5.44 -4.65 -5.44
N HIS A 130 4.34 -4.08 -4.95
CA HIS A 130 4.29 -3.29 -3.74
C HIS A 130 3.60 -4.08 -2.62
N ASN A 131 4.19 -4.01 -1.42
CA ASN A 131 3.56 -4.46 -0.19
C ASN A 131 3.28 -3.25 0.71
N GLN A 132 2.36 -3.41 1.67
CA GLN A 132 1.97 -2.34 2.60
C GLN A 132 1.38 -1.09 1.91
N THR A 133 0.83 -1.27 0.71
CA THR A 133 0.21 -0.21 -0.10
C THR A 133 -1.30 -0.31 -0.13
N MET A 134 -1.95 0.78 -0.56
CA MET A 134 -3.35 0.82 -0.94
C MET A 134 -3.43 1.43 -2.34
N THR A 135 -4.26 0.85 -3.20
CA THR A 135 -4.62 1.42 -4.51
C THR A 135 -6.09 1.83 -4.48
N ILE A 136 -6.38 3.01 -5.00
CA ILE A 136 -7.73 3.54 -5.09
C ILE A 136 -8.03 3.83 -6.55
N THR A 137 -9.18 3.35 -7.02
CA THR A 137 -9.70 3.64 -8.35
C THR A 137 -11.04 4.34 -8.22
N THR A 138 -11.15 5.51 -8.83
CA THR A 138 -12.36 6.32 -8.87
C THR A 138 -13.01 6.24 -10.24
N PHE A 139 -14.35 6.24 -10.28
CA PHE A 139 -15.14 6.26 -11.51
C PHE A 139 -16.13 7.42 -11.46
N SER A 140 -16.36 8.05 -12.60
CA SER A 140 -17.36 9.09 -12.81
C SER A 140 -18.02 8.91 -14.18
N GLU A 141 -19.32 9.10 -14.27
CA GLU A 141 -20.04 9.19 -15.54
C GLU A 141 -20.47 10.66 -15.78
N ASN A 142 -20.36 11.14 -17.02
CA ASN A 142 -20.78 12.49 -17.45
C ASN A 142 -22.09 12.40 -18.23
#